data_AF-A0A0E9MSP9-F1
#
_entry.id   AF-A0A0E9MSP9-F1
#
_cell.length_a   1.000
_cell.length_b   1.000
_cell.length_c   1.000
_cell.angle_alpha   90.00
_cell.angle_beta   90.00
_cell.angle_gamma   90.00
#
_symmetry.space_group_name_H-M   'P 1'
#
loop_
_entity.id
_entity.type
_entity.pdbx_description
1 polymer ?
#
loop_
_entity_poly.entity_id
_entity_poly.type
_entity_poly.pdbx_seq_one_letter_code
_entity_poly.pdbx_strand_id
1 'polypeptide(L)'
;MADIGLTTGSCSGFFQGNLLGGDSAKVNAQFTALSAFNYSWDKIWTTVDATKVSPGDIRTLTYMQPLYGETVIGIHFGAAVGAGANGIGVPGGGTAFYRFDAGVAGIQQLALKYQGLSSAVIYKTGTFTPPPSVPEPATWAMMIGGFGLLGTAVRRRRRTGAAAA
;
A
#
# COMPACT_ATOMS: atom_id res chain seq x y z
N MET A 1 -14.53 -8.59 -1.48
CA MET A 1 -13.67 -7.64 -2.22
C MET A 1 -13.23 -8.14 -3.61
N ALA A 2 -13.94 -9.12 -4.18
CA ALA A 2 -13.59 -9.72 -5.46
C ALA A 2 -13.56 -8.72 -6.64
N ASP A 3 -14.21 -7.57 -6.49
CA ASP A 3 -14.26 -6.51 -7.50
C ASP A 3 -12.87 -5.97 -7.87
N ILE A 4 -11.93 -6.02 -6.91
CA ILE A 4 -10.53 -5.58 -7.09
C ILE A 4 -9.52 -6.74 -6.94
N GLY A 5 -9.97 -7.98 -7.14
CA GLY A 5 -9.07 -9.15 -7.15
C GLY A 5 -8.50 -9.53 -5.79
N LEU A 6 -9.08 -9.04 -4.70
CA LEU A 6 -8.62 -9.29 -3.33
C LEU A 6 -9.64 -10.12 -2.54
N THR A 7 -9.13 -10.94 -1.60
CA THR A 7 -9.94 -11.87 -0.79
C THR A 7 -10.51 -11.20 0.46
N THR A 8 -9.85 -10.20 1.05
CA THR A 8 -10.23 -9.59 2.33
C THR A 8 -10.23 -8.07 2.32
N GLY A 9 -11.22 -7.45 2.97
CA GLY A 9 -11.32 -6.01 3.24
C GLY A 9 -12.73 -5.48 2.97
N SER A 10 -12.88 -4.16 2.87
CA SER A 10 -14.17 -3.46 2.79
C SER A 10 -14.35 -2.67 1.50
N CYS A 11 -15.59 -2.58 1.04
CA CYS A 11 -16.01 -1.76 -0.10
C CYS A 11 -17.22 -0.93 0.33
N SER A 12 -17.29 0.35 -0.06
CA SER A 12 -18.44 1.22 0.22
C SER A 12 -19.70 0.87 -0.57
N GLY A 13 -19.58 -0.02 -1.56
CA GLY A 13 -20.54 -0.10 -2.67
C GLY A 13 -20.31 1.01 -3.70
N PHE A 14 -21.08 0.95 -4.78
CA PHE A 14 -20.97 1.88 -5.90
C PHE A 14 -21.92 3.07 -5.75
N PHE A 15 -21.35 4.27 -5.85
CA PHE A 15 -22.08 5.52 -5.97
C PHE A 15 -22.17 5.92 -7.43
N GLN A 16 -23.26 6.57 -7.82
CA GLN A 16 -23.46 7.00 -9.19
C GLN A 16 -22.50 8.10 -9.63
N GLY A 17 -21.94 7.94 -10.84
CA GLY A 17 -21.08 8.93 -11.48
C GLY A 17 -19.65 8.95 -10.96
N ASN A 18 -18.89 9.96 -11.41
CA ASN A 18 -17.51 10.16 -11.00
C ASN A 18 -17.41 11.06 -9.75
N LEU A 19 -17.14 10.44 -8.60
CA LEU A 19 -16.94 11.15 -7.34
C LEU A 19 -15.50 11.61 -7.09
N LEU A 20 -14.54 11.29 -7.96
CA LEU A 20 -13.12 11.60 -7.77
C LEU A 20 -12.79 13.02 -8.24
N GLY A 21 -13.33 14.02 -7.54
CA GLY A 21 -13.13 15.45 -7.82
C GLY A 21 -13.26 16.33 -6.58
N GLY A 22 -12.81 17.58 -6.70
CA GLY A 22 -12.68 18.53 -5.58
C GLY A 22 -13.87 19.44 -5.32
N ASP A 23 -14.95 19.34 -6.09
CA ASP A 23 -16.17 20.09 -5.81
C ASP A 23 -16.86 19.60 -4.53
N SER A 24 -17.55 20.51 -3.85
CA SER A 24 -18.10 20.26 -2.50
C SER A 24 -19.06 19.08 -2.44
N ALA A 25 -19.86 18.86 -3.50
CA ALA A 25 -20.78 17.74 -3.59
C ALA A 25 -20.02 16.40 -3.63
N LYS A 26 -19.00 16.29 -4.48
CA LYS A 26 -18.15 15.09 -4.56
C LYS A 26 -17.33 14.85 -3.30
N VAL A 27 -16.75 15.90 -2.73
CA VAL A 27 -15.98 15.78 -1.48
C VAL A 27 -16.86 15.28 -0.33
N ASN A 28 -18.10 15.77 -0.23
CA ASN A 28 -19.04 15.26 0.76
C ASN A 28 -19.45 13.80 0.49
N ALA A 29 -19.68 13.43 -0.77
CA ALA A 29 -19.99 12.04 -1.13
C ALA A 29 -18.82 11.08 -0.82
N GLN A 30 -17.59 11.46 -1.14
CA GLN A 30 -16.37 10.74 -0.76
C GLN A 30 -16.30 10.55 0.76
N PHE A 31 -16.48 11.63 1.54
CA PHE A 31 -16.46 11.55 3.00
C PHE A 31 -17.53 10.61 3.57
N THR A 32 -18.76 10.66 3.06
CA THR A 32 -19.83 9.74 3.47
C THR A 32 -19.47 8.29 3.13
N ALA A 33 -18.92 8.03 1.96
CA ALA A 33 -18.51 6.69 1.55
C ALA A 33 -17.37 6.13 2.41
N LEU A 34 -16.37 6.97 2.71
CA LEU A 34 -15.21 6.63 3.53
C LEU A 34 -15.58 6.37 4.99
N SER A 35 -16.47 7.19 5.55
CA SER A 35 -16.94 7.02 6.93
C SER A 35 -17.78 5.76 7.12
N ALA A 36 -18.43 5.25 6.07
CA ALA A 36 -19.21 4.01 6.11
C ALA A 36 -18.39 2.76 6.45
N PHE A 37 -17.07 2.78 6.27
CA PHE A 37 -16.15 1.71 6.72
C PHE A 37 -15.10 2.20 7.73
N ASN A 38 -15.49 3.19 8.53
CA ASN A 38 -14.73 3.76 9.65
C ASN A 38 -13.39 4.41 9.25
N TYR A 39 -13.27 4.91 8.03
CA TYR A 39 -12.14 5.74 7.63
C TYR A 39 -12.48 7.22 7.82
N SER A 40 -11.71 7.92 8.64
CA SER A 40 -11.84 9.37 8.83
C SER A 40 -10.94 10.10 7.84
N TRP A 41 -11.55 10.95 7.01
CA TRP A 41 -10.86 11.81 6.07
C TRP A 41 -11.18 13.28 6.35
N ASP A 42 -10.18 14.15 6.23
CA ASP A 42 -10.25 15.59 6.52
C ASP A 42 -10.94 16.43 5.43
N LYS A 43 -11.41 15.79 4.35
CA LYS A 43 -12.00 16.42 3.17
C LYS A 43 -11.04 17.30 2.36
N ILE A 44 -9.73 17.18 2.57
CA ILE A 44 -8.74 17.98 1.83
C ILE A 44 -8.43 17.29 0.49
N TRP A 45 -9.24 17.59 -0.53
CA TRP A 45 -9.10 17.00 -1.87
C TRP A 45 -7.71 17.16 -2.49
N THR A 46 -7.05 18.30 -2.31
CA THR A 46 -5.75 18.60 -2.94
C THR A 46 -4.64 17.62 -2.53
N THR A 47 -4.73 17.02 -1.34
CA THR A 47 -3.78 15.98 -0.89
C THR A 47 -3.98 14.67 -1.66
N VAL A 48 -5.25 14.33 -1.95
CA VAL A 48 -5.63 13.08 -2.58
C VAL A 48 -5.52 13.20 -4.11
N ASP A 49 -5.84 14.35 -4.71
CA ASP A 49 -5.78 14.58 -6.16
C ASP A 49 -4.37 14.35 -6.72
N ALA A 50 -3.34 14.71 -5.95
CA ALA A 50 -1.93 14.48 -6.30
C ALA A 50 -1.57 12.99 -6.41
N THR A 51 -2.39 12.09 -5.85
CA THR A 51 -2.20 10.64 -5.91
C THR A 51 -2.98 9.98 -7.05
N LYS A 52 -3.61 10.78 -7.92
CA LYS A 52 -4.39 10.25 -9.04
C LYS A 52 -3.57 9.29 -9.87
N VAL A 53 -4.17 8.13 -10.09
CA VAL A 53 -3.60 7.08 -10.92
C VAL A 53 -4.37 7.05 -12.23
N SER A 54 -3.65 7.33 -13.31
CA SER A 54 -4.15 7.13 -14.66
C SER A 54 -4.18 5.63 -14.96
N PRO A 55 -5.28 5.09 -15.51
CA PRO A 55 -5.33 3.69 -15.91
C PRO A 55 -4.28 3.41 -17.01
N GLY A 56 -3.49 2.35 -16.84
CA GLY A 56 -2.69 1.80 -17.94
C GLY A 56 -3.51 0.91 -18.87
N ASP A 57 -4.61 0.36 -18.35
CA ASP A 57 -5.58 -0.51 -19.03
C ASP A 57 -6.95 -0.37 -18.35
N ILE A 58 -8.03 -0.81 -19.00
CA ILE A 58 -9.42 -0.69 -18.54
C ILE A 58 -9.82 -1.69 -17.44
N ARG A 59 -8.96 -2.69 -17.17
CA ARG A 59 -9.17 -3.76 -16.16
C ARG A 59 -8.04 -3.87 -15.14
N THR A 60 -6.94 -3.15 -15.32
CA THR A 60 -5.79 -3.28 -14.44
C THR A 60 -5.37 -1.92 -13.93
N LEU A 61 -5.42 -1.74 -12.62
CA LEU A 61 -4.90 -0.55 -11.98
C LEU A 61 -3.45 -0.81 -11.59
N THR A 62 -2.53 -0.06 -12.17
CA THR A 62 -1.09 -0.17 -11.89
C THR A 62 -0.60 1.09 -11.20
N TYR A 63 0.10 0.91 -10.07
CA TYR A 63 0.65 2.01 -9.29
C TYR A 63 2.14 2.19 -9.62
N MET A 64 2.60 3.44 -9.62
CA MET A 64 4.02 3.75 -9.82
C MET A 64 4.89 3.18 -8.69
N GLN A 65 4.35 3.11 -7.48
CA GLN A 65 4.96 2.48 -6.32
C GLN A 65 3.96 1.49 -5.71
N PRO A 66 4.41 0.35 -5.15
CA PRO A 66 3.50 -0.57 -4.49
C PRO A 66 2.79 0.10 -3.31
N LEU A 67 1.54 -0.28 -3.10
CA LEU A 67 0.78 0.04 -1.89
C LEU A 67 1.22 -0.89 -0.75
N TYR A 68 1.22 -0.42 0.49
CA TYR A 68 1.67 -1.21 1.65
C TYR A 68 0.70 -1.05 2.81
N GLY A 69 0.61 -2.07 3.67
CA GLY A 69 -0.17 -2.02 4.89
C GLY A 69 -1.61 -1.58 4.68
N GLU A 70 -2.20 -0.93 5.69
CA GLU A 70 -3.55 -0.38 5.58
C GLU A 70 -3.63 0.67 4.45
N THR A 71 -4.45 0.35 3.46
CA THR A 71 -4.61 1.12 2.23
C THR A 71 -6.07 1.46 2.00
N VAL A 72 -6.33 2.71 1.61
CA VAL A 72 -7.65 3.21 1.23
C VAL A 72 -7.56 3.88 -0.12
N ILE A 73 -8.39 3.43 -1.06
CA ILE A 73 -8.43 3.94 -2.44
C ILE A 73 -9.86 4.21 -2.88
N GLY A 74 -10.02 5.15 -3.82
CA GLY A 74 -11.25 5.34 -4.59
C GLY A 74 -11.02 4.97 -6.04
N ILE A 75 -11.97 4.27 -6.66
CA ILE A 75 -11.89 3.88 -8.08
C ILE A 75 -13.16 4.30 -8.78
N HIS A 76 -13.02 5.00 -9.91
CA HIS A 76 -14.12 5.35 -10.79
C HIS A 76 -14.14 4.44 -12.02
N PHE A 77 -15.30 3.85 -12.26
CA PHE A 77 -15.63 3.03 -13.41
C PHE A 77 -16.61 3.79 -14.31
N GLY A 78 -16.11 4.47 -15.34
CA GLY A 78 -16.93 5.33 -16.20
C GLY A 78 -17.76 4.56 -17.23
N ALA A 79 -17.19 3.50 -17.82
CA ALA A 79 -17.83 2.74 -18.90
C ALA A 79 -18.45 1.40 -18.46
N ALA A 80 -18.34 1.05 -17.17
CA ALA A 80 -18.86 -0.20 -16.60
C ALA A 80 -20.38 -0.19 -16.41
N VAL A 81 -21.15 0.28 -17.38
CA VAL A 81 -22.60 0.49 -17.26
C VAL A 81 -23.38 -0.82 -17.34
N GLY A 82 -24.52 -0.88 -16.62
CA GLY A 82 -25.43 -2.03 -16.64
C GLY A 82 -25.04 -3.17 -15.69
N ALA A 83 -25.93 -4.16 -15.56
CA ALA A 83 -25.71 -5.33 -14.72
C ALA A 83 -24.98 -6.44 -15.50
N GLY A 84 -24.24 -7.30 -14.80
CA GLY A 84 -23.63 -8.50 -15.37
C GLY A 84 -22.12 -8.62 -15.09
N ALA A 85 -21.45 -9.51 -15.83
CA ALA A 85 -20.05 -9.85 -15.57
C ALA A 85 -19.08 -8.67 -15.72
N ASN A 86 -19.42 -7.67 -16.54
CA ASN A 86 -18.54 -6.55 -16.89
C ASN A 86 -19.05 -5.19 -16.39
N GLY A 87 -20.27 -5.11 -15.84
CA GLY A 87 -20.90 -3.86 -15.43
C GLY A 87 -21.17 -3.81 -13.92
N ILE A 88 -21.13 -2.61 -13.35
CA ILE A 88 -21.27 -2.38 -11.91
C ILE A 88 -22.74 -2.20 -11.47
N GLY A 89 -23.69 -2.28 -12.39
CA GLY A 89 -25.12 -2.13 -12.10
C GLY A 89 -25.59 -0.69 -11.87
N VAL A 90 -24.74 0.31 -12.16
CA VAL A 90 -25.04 1.73 -11.93
C VAL A 90 -25.14 2.49 -13.26
N PRO A 91 -26.27 3.20 -13.52
CA PRO A 91 -26.42 4.02 -14.73
C PRO A 91 -25.41 5.17 -14.78
N GLY A 92 -24.70 5.31 -15.92
CA GLY A 92 -23.69 6.37 -16.10
C GLY A 92 -22.33 6.09 -15.45
N GLY A 93 -22.11 4.84 -15.03
CA GLY A 93 -20.90 4.45 -14.31
C GLY A 93 -20.95 4.85 -12.85
N GLY A 94 -19.87 4.59 -12.13
CA GLY A 94 -19.88 4.77 -10.69
C GLY A 94 -18.52 4.73 -10.04
N THR A 95 -18.46 5.25 -8.82
CA THR A 95 -17.27 5.28 -7.99
C THR A 95 -17.49 4.42 -6.76
N ALA A 96 -16.51 3.59 -6.43
CA ALA A 96 -16.49 2.82 -5.20
C ALA A 96 -15.18 3.08 -4.45
N PHE A 97 -15.24 2.97 -3.12
CA PHE A 97 -14.11 3.17 -2.23
C PHE A 97 -13.80 1.85 -1.54
N TYR A 98 -12.52 1.58 -1.38
CA TYR A 98 -12.02 0.31 -0.87
C TYR A 98 -11.05 0.55 0.26
N ARG A 99 -11.14 -0.28 1.30
CA ARG A 99 -10.19 -0.32 2.41
C ARG A 99 -9.70 -1.75 2.60
N PHE A 100 -8.39 -1.93 2.57
CA PHE A 100 -7.77 -3.24 2.65
C PHE A 100 -6.35 -3.16 3.22
N ASP A 101 -5.76 -4.32 3.49
CA ASP A 101 -4.36 -4.43 3.85
C ASP A 101 -3.57 -4.93 2.62
N ALA A 102 -2.66 -4.09 2.12
CA ALA A 102 -1.74 -4.42 1.03
C ALA A 102 -0.50 -5.21 1.52
N GLY A 103 -0.39 -5.43 2.83
CA GLY A 103 0.68 -6.21 3.44
C GLY A 103 2.05 -5.56 3.33
N VAL A 104 3.08 -6.32 3.72
CA VAL A 104 4.48 -5.87 3.71
C VAL A 104 5.19 -6.11 2.37
N ALA A 105 4.75 -7.11 1.61
CA ALA A 105 5.24 -7.35 0.24
C ALA A 105 4.76 -6.27 -0.74
N GLY A 106 3.65 -5.63 -0.39
CA GLY A 106 3.01 -4.58 -1.15
C GLY A 106 2.24 -5.08 -2.37
N ILE A 107 1.37 -4.23 -2.89
CA ILE A 107 0.54 -4.49 -4.07
C ILE A 107 0.77 -3.38 -5.08
N GLN A 108 1.39 -3.72 -6.21
CA GLN A 108 1.62 -2.76 -7.29
C GLN A 108 0.51 -2.76 -8.34
N GLN A 109 -0.24 -3.86 -8.44
CA GLN A 109 -1.31 -4.02 -9.41
C GLN A 109 -2.56 -4.61 -8.78
N LEU A 110 -3.71 -4.06 -9.13
CA LEU A 110 -5.01 -4.63 -8.81
C LEU A 110 -5.71 -5.02 -10.11
N ALA A 111 -6.07 -6.30 -10.21
CA ALA A 111 -6.92 -6.80 -11.27
C ALA A 111 -8.39 -6.49 -10.94
N LEU A 112 -9.08 -5.83 -11.86
CA LEU A 112 -10.46 -5.40 -11.67
C LEU A 112 -11.42 -6.35 -12.38
N LYS A 113 -12.49 -6.71 -11.67
CA LYS A 113 -13.56 -7.55 -12.19
C LYS A 113 -14.32 -6.87 -13.33
N TYR A 114 -14.57 -5.57 -13.20
CA TYR A 114 -15.40 -4.78 -14.12
C TYR A 114 -14.55 -4.09 -15.20
N GLN A 115 -15.11 -3.91 -16.40
CA GLN A 115 -14.48 -3.13 -17.48
C GLN A 115 -14.88 -1.68 -17.40
N GLY A 116 -13.92 -0.78 -17.55
CA GLY A 116 -14.19 0.66 -17.63
C GLY A 116 -13.56 1.47 -16.51
N LEU A 117 -12.45 0.99 -15.96
CA LEU A 117 -11.56 1.79 -15.12
C LEU A 117 -11.24 3.11 -15.83
N SER A 118 -11.55 4.23 -15.18
CA SER A 118 -11.31 5.57 -15.75
C SER A 118 -10.32 6.38 -14.91
N SER A 119 -10.34 6.23 -13.58
CA SER A 119 -9.36 6.83 -12.69
C SER A 119 -9.41 6.18 -11.31
N ALA A 120 -8.33 6.33 -10.56
CA ALA A 120 -8.30 6.01 -9.14
C ALA A 120 -7.53 7.07 -8.35
N VAL A 121 -7.75 7.11 -7.04
CA VAL A 121 -7.01 7.94 -6.07
C VAL A 121 -6.70 7.16 -4.82
N ILE A 122 -5.62 7.54 -4.15
CA ILE A 122 -5.14 6.92 -2.92
C ILE A 122 -5.39 7.91 -1.77
N TYR A 123 -6.27 7.52 -0.84
CA TYR A 123 -6.53 8.30 0.38
C TYR A 123 -5.51 7.98 1.47
N LYS A 124 -5.03 6.74 1.49
CA LYS A 124 -4.04 6.25 2.45
C LYS A 124 -3.32 5.04 1.88
N THR A 125 -2.02 4.95 2.15
CA THR A 125 -1.23 3.71 2.05
C THR A 125 -0.16 3.78 3.13
N GLY A 126 0.24 2.63 3.64
CA GLY A 126 1.42 2.50 4.48
C GLY A 126 2.72 2.75 3.71
N THR A 127 3.82 2.75 4.45
CA THR A 127 5.18 2.89 3.91
C THR A 127 5.87 1.55 3.83
N PHE A 128 6.74 1.38 2.83
CA PHE A 128 7.64 0.24 2.79
C PHE A 128 8.52 0.22 4.04
N THR A 129 8.51 -0.90 4.76
CA THR A 129 9.38 -1.12 5.92
C THR A 129 10.32 -2.26 5.56
N PRO A 130 11.60 -1.97 5.21
CA PRO A 130 12.54 -3.03 4.91
C PRO A 130 12.75 -3.91 6.16
N PRO A 131 12.98 -5.21 5.98
CA PRO A 131 13.37 -6.07 7.09
C PRO A 131 14.65 -5.52 7.75
N PRO A 132 14.89 -5.81 9.04
CA PRO A 132 16.10 -5.37 9.70
C PRO A 132 17.33 -5.85 8.92
N SER A 133 18.28 -4.95 8.70
CA SER A 133 19.53 -5.28 8.01
C SER A 133 20.28 -6.34 8.81
N VAL A 134 20.48 -7.51 8.21
CA VAL A 134 21.43 -8.49 8.73
C VAL A 134 22.84 -7.94 8.47
N PRO A 135 23.76 -7.91 9.46
CA PRO A 135 25.12 -7.43 9.24
C PRO A 135 25.77 -8.17 8.07
N GLU A 136 26.51 -7.44 7.23
CA GLU A 136 27.18 -8.03 6.09
C GLU A 136 28.24 -9.06 6.53
N PRO A 137 28.55 -10.10 5.71
CA PRO A 137 29.54 -11.12 6.06
C PRO A 137 30.90 -10.54 6.50
N ALA A 138 31.31 -9.40 5.95
CA ALA A 138 32.53 -8.69 6.35
C ALA A 138 32.45 -8.16 7.79
N THR A 139 31.29 -7.66 8.21
CA THR A 139 31.05 -7.21 9.60
C THR A 139 31.15 -8.39 10.57
N TRP A 140 30.58 -9.54 10.22
CA TRP A 140 30.74 -10.77 11.00
C TRP A 140 32.20 -11.19 11.11
N ALA A 141 32.93 -11.16 9.99
CA ALA A 141 34.35 -11.48 9.97
C ALA A 141 35.18 -10.51 10.83
N MET A 142 34.88 -9.21 10.81
CA MET A 142 35.55 -8.21 11.64
C MET A 142 35.26 -8.40 13.13
N MET A 143 34.01 -8.72 13.51
CA MET A 143 33.68 -9.01 14.91
C MET A 143 34.39 -10.28 15.39
N ILE A 144 34.31 -11.37 14.62
CA ILE A 144 34.99 -12.63 14.93
C ILE A 144 36.51 -12.42 15.00
N GLY A 145 37.09 -11.70 14.04
CA GLY A 145 38.50 -11.35 14.00
C GLY A 145 38.93 -10.53 15.21
N GLY A 146 38.15 -9.50 15.58
CA GLY A 146 38.38 -8.67 16.76
C GLY A 146 38.34 -9.46 18.06
N PHE A 147 37.35 -10.34 18.24
CA PHE A 147 37.28 -11.23 19.41
C PHE A 147 38.44 -12.25 19.43
N GLY A 148 38.85 -12.76 18.28
CA GLY A 148 40.03 -13.62 18.15
C GLY A 148 41.32 -12.91 18.59
N LEU A 149 41.54 -11.69 18.10
CA LEU A 149 42.69 -10.85 18.47
C LEU A 149 42.71 -10.50 19.96
N LEU A 150 41.57 -10.09 20.53
CA LEU A 150 41.46 -9.83 21.97
C LEU A 150 41.77 -11.08 22.81
N GLY A 151 41.18 -12.23 22.45
CA GLY A 151 41.42 -13.49 23.16
C GLY A 151 42.88 -13.93 23.11
N THR A 152 43.55 -13.77 21.96
CA THR A 152 44.98 -14.08 21.82
C THR A 152 45.86 -13.14 22.64
N ALA A 153 45.56 -11.84 22.67
CA ALA A 153 46.30 -10.86 23.47
C ALA A 153 46.22 -11.18 24.98
N VAL A 154 45.03 -11.53 25.49
CA VAL A 154 44.83 -11.92 26.90
C VAL A 154 45.63 -13.18 27.24
N ARG A 155 45.61 -14.21 26.38
CA ARG A 155 46.37 -15.46 26.60
C ARG A 155 47.88 -15.20 26.60
N ARG A 156 48.39 -14.32 25.73
CA ARG A 156 49.82 -13.96 25.69
C ARG A 156 50.27 -13.29 26.98
N ARG A 157 49.48 -12.34 27.51
CA ARG A 157 49.80 -11.61 28.75
C ARG A 157 49.88 -12.52 29.99
N ARG A 158 49.02 -13.54 30.08
CA ARG A 158 49.07 -14.52 31.19
C ARG A 158 50.34 -15.37 31.19
N ARG A 159 50.81 -15.78 30.00
CA ARG A 159 52.05 -16.58 29.87
C ARG A 159 53.30 -15.80 30.27
N THR A 160 53.36 -14.51 29.97
CA THR A 160 54.48 -13.65 30.38
C THR A 160 54.47 -13.28 31.86
N GLY A 161 53.30 -13.26 32.50
CA GLY A 161 53.17 -12.96 33.94
C GLY A 161 53.48 -14.15 34.86
N ALA A 162 53.27 -15.39 34.41
CA ALA A 162 53.54 -16.60 35.19
C ALA A 162 55.03 -17.02 35.23
N ALA A 163 55.89 -16.40 34.43
CA ALA A 163 57.34 -16.65 34.42
C ALA A 163 58.13 -15.72 35.37
N ALA A 164 57.44 -14.85 36.12
CA ALA A 164 58.04 -13.84 37.00
C ALA A 164 57.68 -14.03 38.50
N ALA A 165 57.19 -15.22 38.88
CA ALA A 165 56.94 -15.63 40.27
C ALA A 165 57.62 -16.99 40.51
#